data_AF-A0AAW2HRL1-F1
#
_entry.id   AF-A0AAW2HRL1-F1
#
_cell.length_a   1.000
_cell.length_b   1.000
_cell.length_c   1.000
_cell.angle_alpha   90.00
_cell.angle_beta   90.00
_cell.angle_gamma   90.00
#
_symmetry.space_group_name_H-M   'P 1'
#
loop_
_entity.id
_entity.type
_entity.pdbx_description
1 polymer ?
#
loop_
_entity_poly.entity_id
_entity_poly.type
_entity_poly.pdbx_seq_one_letter_code
_entity_poly.pdbx_strand_id
1 'polypeptide(L)'
;MDITDEENIEWLMESSKTVENSGENTDLEEESNELCHFLQVLRSSFETEPSISDMKAKGIVSSEEDLQKLLKRLKALGYFFSIRSSDKKSDRRNCKLMMTNNKCNSTSHPYRVISHIHYSCTHRNKEKRKSNEAIHSKQSRKYTNCKAAMDIRQVEIFTNICLAPVRRKRIEMLKKFRRNLLANATEPGVLKYKVIISLPKVHNHSRNVKGQYLSDEVKAAMHSILRSGLTSLPDIQAKIYQIVDQDFRDDSVKPSRENSAFYPSQKTIYNHLRHDGLALRKTYKKNGSEMAELKRSIVDDLRRLFDDVRECTDFESLEKYQKWVNSCLHI
;
A
#
# COMPACT_ATOMS: atom_id res chain seq x y z
N MET A 1 20.80 11.84 -71.01
CA MET A 1 19.49 11.21 -71.17
C MET A 1 18.87 11.12 -69.79
N ASP A 2 18.54 12.25 -69.16
CA ASP A 2 17.44 13.18 -69.52
C ASP A 2 16.10 12.42 -69.44
N ILE A 3 15.09 12.80 -68.68
CA ILE A 3 14.68 14.11 -68.18
C ILE A 3 13.68 13.90 -67.01
N THR A 4 13.59 14.95 -66.19
CA THR A 4 12.67 15.30 -65.10
C THR A 4 11.18 14.98 -65.30
N ASP A 5 10.44 14.93 -64.19
CA ASP A 5 9.15 15.63 -64.06
C ASP A 5 8.93 16.03 -62.59
N GLU A 6 9.34 17.28 -62.30
CA GLU A 6 8.74 18.14 -61.28
C GLU A 6 7.54 18.87 -61.90
N GLU A 7 6.72 19.46 -61.03
CA GLU A 7 5.53 20.33 -61.24
C GLU A 7 4.20 19.64 -60.87
N ASN A 8 3.31 20.19 -60.05
CA ASN A 8 3.20 21.56 -59.53
C ASN A 8 2.19 21.67 -58.37
N ILE A 9 2.48 22.59 -57.45
CA ILE A 9 1.61 23.60 -56.81
C ILE A 9 0.51 23.16 -55.80
N GLU A 10 0.86 23.32 -54.51
CA GLU A 10 0.41 24.36 -53.57
C GLU A 10 -1.05 24.90 -53.61
N TRP A 11 -1.53 25.34 -52.43
CA TRP A 11 -2.86 25.84 -52.00
C TRP A 11 -3.73 24.76 -51.34
N LEU A 12 -4.16 24.83 -50.07
CA LEU A 12 -4.44 25.95 -49.17
C LEU A 12 -4.05 25.59 -47.72
N MET A 13 -3.50 26.58 -47.02
CA MET A 13 -3.64 26.70 -45.57
C MET A 13 -5.12 26.94 -45.25
N GLU A 14 -5.72 26.12 -44.41
CA GLU A 14 -6.78 26.60 -43.53
C GLU A 14 -6.75 25.88 -42.19
N SER A 15 -6.40 26.67 -41.19
CA SER A 15 -6.36 26.36 -39.78
C SER A 15 -7.78 26.13 -39.27
N SER A 16 -8.03 25.00 -38.60
CA SER A 16 -9.20 24.85 -37.73
C SER A 16 -8.92 23.85 -36.60
N LYS A 17 -8.37 24.40 -35.52
CA LYS A 17 -8.65 24.07 -34.11
C LYS A 17 -8.83 22.58 -33.79
N THR A 18 -7.73 21.87 -33.59
CA THR A 18 -7.73 20.75 -32.66
C THR A 18 -7.68 21.29 -31.24
N VAL A 19 -8.83 21.18 -30.57
CA VAL A 19 -8.99 21.36 -29.13
C VAL A 19 -7.91 20.54 -28.42
N GLU A 20 -7.05 21.23 -27.67
CA GLU A 20 -6.11 20.60 -26.75
C GLU A 20 -6.88 19.79 -25.72
N ASN A 21 -6.97 18.48 -25.93
CA ASN A 21 -7.42 17.53 -24.92
C ASN A 21 -6.23 17.23 -24.00
N SER A 22 -5.80 18.21 -23.21
CA SER A 22 -4.62 18.15 -22.34
C SER A 22 -4.84 17.35 -21.05
N GLY A 23 -5.78 16.39 -21.04
CA GLY A 23 -6.18 15.62 -19.87
C GLY A 23 -5.99 14.11 -19.95
N GLU A 24 -5.73 13.53 -21.13
CA GLU A 24 -5.65 12.06 -21.30
C GLU A 24 -4.20 11.51 -21.31
N ASN A 25 -3.19 12.33 -21.59
CA ASN A 25 -1.80 11.86 -21.68
C ASN A 25 -1.10 11.70 -20.32
N THR A 26 -1.46 12.50 -19.32
CA THR A 26 -0.82 12.44 -17.99
C THR A 26 -1.12 11.14 -17.25
N ASP A 27 -2.33 10.60 -17.40
CA ASP A 27 -2.75 9.39 -16.70
C ASP A 27 -2.03 8.14 -17.28
N LEU A 28 -1.86 8.07 -18.60
CA LEU A 28 -1.16 6.96 -19.26
C LEU A 28 0.35 6.95 -18.96
N GLU A 29 0.98 8.11 -18.83
CA GLU A 29 2.39 8.22 -18.46
C GLU A 29 2.64 7.85 -16.99
N GLU A 30 1.77 8.27 -16.07
CA GLU A 30 1.83 7.85 -14.67
C GLU A 30 1.62 6.33 -14.52
N GLU A 31 0.66 5.76 -15.25
CA GLU A 31 0.38 4.32 -15.27
C GLU A 31 1.57 3.48 -15.77
N SER A 32 2.27 3.98 -16.80
CA SER A 32 3.48 3.36 -17.34
C SER A 32 4.61 3.35 -16.31
N ASN A 33 4.79 4.46 -15.58
CA ASN A 33 5.82 4.61 -14.57
C ASN A 33 5.58 3.69 -13.34
N GLU A 34 4.34 3.55 -12.90
CA GLU A 34 3.99 2.66 -11.78
C GLU A 34 4.30 1.19 -12.07
N LEU A 35 3.87 0.71 -13.25
CA LEU A 35 4.15 -0.66 -13.66
C LEU A 35 5.66 -0.90 -13.76
N CYS A 36 6.41 0.09 -14.26
CA CYS A 36 7.86 0.04 -14.32
C CYS A 36 8.48 -0.09 -12.91
N HIS A 37 8.05 0.72 -11.93
CA HIS A 37 8.53 0.62 -10.56
C HIS A 37 8.19 -0.72 -9.90
N PHE A 38 6.96 -1.21 -10.10
CA PHE A 38 6.55 -2.52 -9.59
C PHE A 38 7.41 -3.64 -10.18
N LEU A 39 7.60 -3.66 -11.51
CA LEU A 39 8.43 -4.66 -12.18
C LEU A 39 9.90 -4.53 -11.79
N GLN A 40 10.41 -3.32 -11.56
CA GLN A 40 11.76 -3.08 -11.06
C GLN A 40 11.96 -3.66 -9.66
N VAL A 41 10.99 -3.50 -8.75
CA VAL A 41 11.03 -4.15 -7.44
C VAL A 41 11.14 -5.66 -7.60
N LEU A 42 10.29 -6.27 -8.43
CA LEU A 42 10.34 -7.72 -8.68
C LEU A 42 11.69 -8.16 -9.23
N ARG A 43 12.22 -7.46 -10.23
CA ARG A 43 13.54 -7.74 -10.82
C ARG A 43 14.68 -7.61 -9.81
N SER A 44 14.62 -6.62 -8.92
CA SER A 44 15.65 -6.40 -7.89
C SER A 44 15.60 -7.40 -6.73
N SER A 45 14.45 -8.03 -6.51
CA SER A 45 14.23 -8.96 -5.40
C SER A 45 14.41 -10.43 -5.78
N PHE A 46 14.36 -10.76 -7.08
CA PHE A 46 14.55 -12.12 -7.54
C PHE A 46 16.02 -12.43 -7.84
N GLU A 47 16.45 -13.66 -7.54
CA GLU A 47 17.79 -14.16 -7.86
C GLU A 47 18.10 -14.12 -9.36
N THR A 48 17.06 -14.29 -10.18
CA THR A 48 17.14 -14.35 -11.64
C THR A 48 16.04 -13.51 -12.24
N GLU A 49 16.17 -13.18 -13.52
CA GLU A 49 15.15 -12.43 -14.23
C GLU A 49 13.76 -13.10 -14.08
N PRO A 50 12.72 -12.34 -13.65
CA PRO A 50 11.39 -12.89 -13.51
C PRO A 50 10.84 -13.39 -14.83
N SER A 51 10.17 -14.54 -14.78
CA SER A 51 9.28 -14.95 -15.87
C SER A 51 7.99 -14.14 -15.77
N ILE A 52 7.83 -13.18 -16.66
CA ILE A 52 6.65 -12.31 -16.76
C ILE A 52 5.78 -12.80 -17.91
N SER A 53 4.48 -12.89 -17.64
CA SER A 53 3.41 -13.13 -18.61
C SER A 53 2.30 -12.13 -18.33
N ASP A 54 1.40 -11.91 -19.29
CA ASP A 54 0.30 -10.92 -19.21
C ASP A 54 -0.53 -10.96 -17.92
N MET A 55 -0.57 -12.12 -17.25
CA MET A 55 -1.38 -12.32 -16.06
C MET A 55 -0.57 -12.58 -14.78
N LYS A 56 0.75 -12.86 -14.88
CA LYS A 56 1.57 -13.31 -13.74
C LYS A 56 3.05 -12.99 -13.90
N ALA A 57 3.68 -12.56 -12.81
CA ALA A 57 5.13 -12.56 -12.64
C ALA A 57 5.54 -13.73 -11.71
N LYS A 58 6.63 -14.40 -12.05
CA LYS A 58 7.16 -15.54 -11.28
C LYS A 58 8.66 -15.39 -11.08
N GLY A 59 9.12 -15.62 -9.86
CA GLY A 59 10.54 -15.56 -9.52
C GLY A 59 10.89 -16.36 -8.28
N ILE A 60 12.17 -16.32 -7.92
CA ILE A 60 12.74 -16.99 -6.75
C ILE A 60 13.45 -15.95 -5.90
N VAL A 61 13.17 -15.99 -4.61
CA VAL A 61 13.86 -15.22 -3.60
C VAL A 61 14.71 -16.18 -2.76
N SER A 62 15.95 -15.77 -2.48
CA SER A 62 16.99 -16.61 -1.87
C SER A 62 16.70 -16.91 -0.40
N SER A 63 16.29 -15.90 0.36
CA SER A 63 16.13 -15.99 1.81
C SER A 63 14.77 -15.47 2.28
N GLU A 64 14.47 -15.77 3.55
CA GLU A 64 13.30 -15.21 4.21
C GLU A 64 13.42 -13.69 4.39
N GLU A 65 14.62 -13.17 4.69
CA GLU A 65 14.82 -11.73 4.85
C GLU A 65 14.53 -10.99 3.55
N ASP A 66 15.01 -11.51 2.42
CA ASP A 66 14.77 -10.89 1.12
C ASP A 66 13.29 -10.98 0.71
N LEU A 67 12.60 -12.05 1.14
CA LEU A 67 11.15 -12.15 0.97
C LEU A 67 10.43 -11.07 1.78
N GLN A 68 10.83 -10.85 3.04
CA GLN A 68 10.25 -9.78 3.86
C GLN A 68 10.54 -8.40 3.28
N LYS A 69 11.75 -8.16 2.74
CA LYS A 69 12.10 -6.92 2.03
C LYS A 69 11.21 -6.72 0.80
N LEU A 70 11.00 -7.77 -0.01
CA LEU A 70 10.09 -7.72 -1.16
C LEU A 70 8.68 -7.32 -0.70
N LEU A 71 8.15 -7.97 0.33
CA LEU A 71 6.83 -7.65 0.88
C LEU A 71 6.74 -6.20 1.40
N LYS A 72 7.78 -5.71 2.08
CA LYS A 72 7.88 -4.33 2.57
C LYS A 72 7.88 -3.32 1.41
N ARG A 73 8.68 -3.56 0.36
CA ARG A 73 8.74 -2.70 -0.84
C ARG A 73 7.42 -2.69 -1.61
N LEU A 74 6.75 -3.84 -1.75
CA LEU A 74 5.42 -3.91 -2.35
C LEU A 74 4.39 -3.10 -1.56
N LYS A 75 4.40 -3.18 -0.22
CA LYS A 75 3.55 -2.34 0.65
C LYS A 75 3.87 -0.85 0.48
N ALA A 76 5.14 -0.49 0.34
CA ALA A 76 5.57 0.91 0.14
C ALA A 76 4.99 1.51 -1.16
N LEU A 77 4.93 0.70 -2.23
CA LEU A 77 4.24 1.03 -3.48
C LEU A 77 2.70 1.01 -3.38
N GLY A 78 2.13 0.68 -2.21
CA GLY A 78 0.69 0.63 -2.00
C GLY A 78 0.03 -0.72 -2.32
N TYR A 79 0.81 -1.77 -2.61
CA TYR A 79 0.27 -3.12 -2.82
C TYR A 79 0.11 -3.85 -1.49
N PHE A 80 -1.10 -3.79 -0.94
CA PHE A 80 -1.44 -4.48 0.30
C PHE A 80 -2.05 -5.85 0.02
N PHE A 81 -1.45 -6.87 0.61
CA PHE A 81 -1.99 -8.22 0.59
C PHE A 81 -2.19 -8.75 2.01
N SER A 82 -3.30 -9.47 2.20
CA SER A 82 -3.60 -10.22 3.43
C SER A 82 -3.52 -11.71 3.17
N ILE A 83 -3.00 -12.46 4.14
CA ILE A 83 -3.02 -13.93 4.11
C ILE A 83 -4.48 -14.40 4.09
N ARG A 84 -4.81 -15.28 3.14
CA ARG A 84 -6.11 -15.95 3.04
C ARG A 84 -6.03 -17.40 3.47
N SER A 85 -4.96 -18.08 3.08
CA SER A 85 -4.67 -19.43 3.52
C SER A 85 -3.18 -19.60 3.72
N SER A 86 -2.83 -20.46 4.66
CA SER A 86 -1.46 -20.86 4.95
C SER A 86 -1.47 -22.35 5.21
N ASP A 87 -0.89 -23.10 4.28
CA ASP A 87 -0.74 -24.54 4.38
C ASP A 87 0.72 -24.84 4.73
N LYS A 88 0.95 -25.27 5.97
CA LYS A 88 2.25 -25.82 6.38
C LYS A 88 2.17 -27.33 6.36
N LYS A 89 2.96 -27.99 5.50
CA LYS A 89 3.05 -29.45 5.52
C LYS A 89 3.98 -29.84 6.66
N SER A 90 3.39 -30.30 7.77
CA SER A 90 4.12 -30.75 8.96
C SER A 90 4.94 -32.00 8.68
N ASP A 91 4.39 -32.93 7.88
CA ASP A 91 5.09 -34.15 7.49
C ASP A 91 5.90 -33.97 6.19
N ARG A 92 7.22 -33.91 6.35
CA ARG A 92 8.19 -33.86 5.24
C ARG A 92 8.06 -35.06 4.29
N ARG A 93 7.51 -36.19 4.75
CA ARG A 93 7.32 -37.42 3.95
C ARG A 93 6.15 -37.32 2.97
N ASN A 94 5.18 -36.46 3.27
CA ASN A 94 3.99 -36.21 2.43
C ASN A 94 4.18 -35.07 1.42
N CYS A 95 5.33 -34.39 1.45
CA CYS A 95 5.66 -33.37 0.46
C CYS A 95 5.98 -34.02 -0.90
N LYS A 96 5.11 -33.80 -1.89
CA LYS A 96 5.33 -34.26 -3.26
C LYS A 96 6.58 -33.58 -3.84
N LEU A 97 7.55 -34.39 -4.28
CA LEU A 97 8.67 -33.91 -5.08
C LEU A 97 8.14 -33.41 -6.42
N MET A 98 8.37 -32.13 -6.71
CA MET A 98 7.90 -31.45 -7.91
C MET A 98 9.05 -31.23 -8.88
N MET A 99 8.70 -31.23 -10.17
CA MET A 99 9.57 -30.82 -11.25
C MET A 99 9.17 -29.43 -11.75
N THR A 100 10.07 -28.81 -12.50
CA THR A 100 9.70 -27.86 -13.55
C THR A 100 8.62 -28.48 -14.42
N ASN A 101 7.40 -27.98 -14.24
CA ASN A 101 6.41 -28.07 -15.30
C ASN A 101 6.90 -27.10 -16.38
N ASN A 102 6.77 -27.41 -17.67
CA ASN A 102 7.14 -26.53 -18.80
C ASN A 102 6.48 -25.13 -18.76
N LYS A 103 5.64 -24.84 -17.75
CA LYS A 103 4.96 -23.57 -17.48
C LYS A 103 5.66 -22.71 -16.40
N CYS A 104 6.79 -23.14 -15.83
CA CYS A 104 7.52 -22.40 -14.81
C CYS A 104 9.02 -22.72 -14.90
N ASN A 105 9.76 -21.91 -15.66
CA ASN A 105 11.19 -22.11 -15.98
C ASN A 105 12.16 -21.74 -14.84
N SER A 106 11.69 -21.42 -13.63
CA SER A 106 12.55 -20.78 -12.63
C SER A 106 13.57 -21.69 -11.95
N THR A 107 13.50 -23.03 -12.07
CA THR A 107 14.51 -23.93 -11.48
C THR A 107 14.81 -25.15 -12.35
N SER A 108 16.01 -25.30 -12.92
CA SER A 108 16.41 -26.54 -13.63
C SER A 108 16.43 -27.80 -12.75
N HIS A 109 16.40 -27.64 -11.42
CA HIS A 109 16.56 -28.70 -10.43
C HIS A 109 15.23 -29.20 -9.82
N PRO A 110 15.17 -30.46 -9.37
CA PRO A 110 14.03 -30.96 -8.61
C PRO A 110 13.88 -30.23 -7.27
N TYR A 111 12.65 -30.04 -6.82
CA TYR A 111 12.37 -29.35 -5.56
C TYR A 111 11.18 -29.98 -4.82
N ARG A 112 11.15 -29.84 -3.49
CA ARG A 112 9.98 -30.17 -2.67
C ARG A 112 9.34 -28.90 -2.11
N VAL A 113 8.01 -28.85 -2.06
CA VAL A 113 7.28 -27.73 -1.44
C VAL A 113 7.06 -28.06 0.03
N ILE A 114 7.55 -27.21 0.92
CA ILE A 114 7.47 -27.36 2.38
C ILE A 114 6.23 -26.64 2.93
N SER A 115 6.04 -25.40 2.50
CA SER A 115 4.90 -24.58 2.91
C SER A 115 4.39 -23.74 1.75
N HIS A 116 3.13 -23.33 1.87
CA HIS A 116 2.45 -22.51 0.88
C HIS A 116 1.60 -21.47 1.60
N ILE A 117 1.76 -20.20 1.21
CA ILE A 117 0.97 -19.11 1.73
C ILE A 117 0.33 -18.39 0.54
N HIS A 118 -0.99 -18.25 0.59
CA HIS A 118 -1.76 -17.51 -0.39
C HIS A 118 -2.17 -16.16 0.17
N TYR A 119 -1.75 -15.11 -0.50
CA TYR A 119 -2.06 -13.73 -0.19
C TYR A 119 -3.07 -13.20 -1.21
N SER A 120 -4.13 -12.54 -0.76
CA SER A 120 -5.05 -11.79 -1.62
C SER A 120 -4.94 -10.30 -1.35
N CYS A 121 -5.07 -9.49 -2.39
CA CYS A 121 -5.09 -8.05 -2.24
C CYS A 121 -6.31 -7.57 -1.44
N THR A 122 -6.11 -6.53 -0.64
CA THR A 122 -7.10 -5.99 0.29
C THR A 122 -7.83 -4.74 -0.22
N HIS A 123 -7.63 -4.33 -1.47
CA HIS A 123 -8.26 -3.13 -2.03
C HIS A 123 -9.80 -3.22 -2.03
N ARG A 124 -10.42 -2.27 -1.31
CA ARG A 124 -11.84 -1.83 -1.29
C ARG A 124 -12.93 -2.92 -1.27
N ASN A 125 -12.99 -3.64 -0.16
CA ASN A 125 -14.22 -4.30 0.32
C ASN A 125 -15.25 -3.29 0.92
N LYS A 126 -15.28 -2.03 0.42
CA LYS A 126 -16.09 -0.92 0.95
C LYS A 126 -16.80 -0.14 -0.17
N GLU A 127 -17.70 -0.82 -0.86
CA GLU A 127 -18.97 -0.23 -1.29
C GLU A 127 -20.02 -1.09 -0.57
N LYS A 128 -20.78 -0.66 0.45
CA LYS A 128 -21.47 0.60 0.70
C LYS A 128 -21.58 0.79 2.23
N ARG A 129 -21.31 2.00 2.73
CA ARG A 129 -21.86 2.48 4.02
C ARG A 129 -22.41 3.90 3.81
N LYS A 130 -23.51 3.97 3.08
CA LYS A 130 -24.54 5.03 3.06
C LYS A 130 -25.79 4.31 2.50
N SER A 131 -26.97 4.29 3.08
CA SER A 131 -27.65 5.11 4.09
C SER A 131 -28.46 4.17 5.00
N ASN A 132 -28.70 4.59 6.26
CA ASN A 132 -29.83 4.08 7.02
C ASN A 132 -31.07 4.69 6.40
N GLU A 133 -31.66 4.04 5.41
CA GLU A 133 -33.05 4.26 5.03
C GLU A 133 -33.51 3.09 4.17
N ALA A 134 -34.25 2.20 4.84
CA ALA A 134 -35.34 1.39 4.33
C ALA A 134 -35.10 0.33 3.21
N ILE A 135 -35.71 -0.83 3.48
CA ILE A 135 -36.24 -1.82 2.55
C ILE A 135 -35.32 -3.02 2.23
N HIS A 136 -35.75 -4.13 2.82
CA HIS A 136 -35.47 -5.51 2.44
C HIS A 136 -35.40 -5.70 0.92
N SER A 137 -34.18 -5.82 0.39
CA SER A 137 -33.93 -6.60 -0.80
C SER A 137 -32.63 -7.37 -0.60
N LYS A 138 -32.66 -8.67 -0.88
CA LYS A 138 -31.50 -9.56 -0.92
C LYS A 138 -30.57 -9.14 -2.07
N GLN A 139 -29.96 -7.96 -2.00
CA GLN A 139 -28.89 -7.58 -2.91
C GLN A 139 -27.58 -8.17 -2.35
N SER A 140 -27.07 -9.16 -3.07
CA SER A 140 -25.73 -9.70 -2.85
C SER A 140 -24.73 -8.55 -2.75
N ARG A 141 -23.90 -8.58 -1.70
CA ARG A 141 -22.77 -7.66 -1.55
C ARG A 141 -21.95 -7.75 -2.84
N LYS A 142 -21.99 -6.70 -3.68
CA LYS A 142 -21.15 -6.64 -4.88
C LYS A 142 -19.71 -6.44 -4.43
N TYR A 143 -18.98 -7.54 -4.27
CA TYR A 143 -17.54 -7.55 -4.09
C TYR A 143 -16.90 -7.02 -5.38
N THR A 144 -16.21 -5.90 -5.31
CA THR A 144 -15.25 -5.53 -6.35
C THR A 144 -14.12 -6.56 -6.27
N ASN A 145 -14.18 -7.55 -7.16
CA ASN A 145 -13.29 -8.70 -7.18
C ASN A 145 -11.88 -8.28 -7.64
N CYS A 146 -11.11 -7.68 -6.74
CA CYS A 146 -9.67 -7.58 -6.93
C CYS A 146 -9.11 -9.00 -7.07
N LYS A 147 -8.64 -9.35 -8.27
CA LYS A 147 -8.03 -10.66 -8.56
C LYS A 147 -6.54 -10.70 -8.21
N ALA A 148 -6.01 -9.65 -7.58
CA ALA A 148 -4.59 -9.57 -7.27
C ALA A 148 -4.30 -10.52 -6.12
N ALA A 149 -3.41 -11.45 -6.38
CA ALA A 149 -3.06 -12.49 -5.45
C ALA A 149 -1.59 -12.84 -5.61
N MET A 150 -0.97 -13.21 -4.51
CA MET A 150 0.43 -13.60 -4.45
C MET A 150 0.52 -14.94 -3.76
N ASP A 151 1.09 -15.92 -4.45
CA ASP A 151 1.41 -17.23 -3.91
C ASP A 151 2.88 -17.26 -3.54
N ILE A 152 3.17 -17.56 -2.28
CA ILE A 152 4.53 -17.78 -1.80
C ILE A 152 4.66 -19.24 -1.42
N ARG A 153 5.64 -19.93 -2.01
CA ARG A 153 5.94 -21.32 -1.71
C ARG A 153 7.36 -21.43 -1.18
N GLN A 154 7.50 -21.87 0.06
CA GLN A 154 8.79 -22.28 0.57
C GLN A 154 9.14 -23.63 -0.06
N VAL A 155 10.26 -23.66 -0.76
CA VAL A 155 10.73 -24.83 -1.48
C VAL A 155 12.13 -25.19 -1.03
N GLU A 156 12.42 -26.48 -1.03
CA GLU A 156 13.78 -26.96 -0.91
C GLU A 156 14.22 -27.53 -2.26
N ILE A 157 15.30 -26.99 -2.80
CA ILE A 157 15.82 -27.25 -4.13
C ILE A 157 17.07 -28.12 -4.03
N PHE A 158 17.10 -29.23 -4.76
CA PHE A 158 18.22 -30.16 -4.76
C PHE A 158 19.13 -29.89 -5.96
N THR A 159 20.02 -28.92 -5.81
CA THR A 159 20.93 -28.45 -6.87
C THR A 159 21.89 -29.53 -7.36
N ASN A 160 22.31 -30.44 -6.47
CA ASN A 160 23.24 -31.52 -6.78
C ASN A 160 22.62 -32.65 -7.62
N ILE A 161 21.31 -32.57 -7.92
CA ILE A 161 20.60 -33.60 -8.67
C ILE A 161 20.34 -33.13 -10.10
N CYS A 162 21.05 -33.75 -11.04
CA CYS A 162 20.79 -33.62 -12.47
C CYS A 162 19.87 -34.76 -12.93
N LEU A 163 18.76 -34.40 -13.57
CA LEU A 163 17.78 -35.37 -14.07
C LEU A 163 18.06 -35.73 -15.52
N ALA A 164 17.82 -36.99 -15.89
CA ALA A 164 17.94 -37.42 -17.27
C ALA A 164 17.01 -36.62 -18.22
N PRO A 165 17.43 -36.37 -19.47
CA PRO A 165 16.60 -35.71 -20.48
C PRO A 165 15.40 -36.57 -20.90
N VAL A 166 15.58 -37.90 -20.94
CA VAL A 166 14.53 -38.85 -21.34
C VAL A 166 13.47 -38.99 -20.24
N ARG A 167 12.19 -38.75 -20.58
CA ARG A 167 11.05 -38.75 -19.63
C ARG A 167 10.97 -40.02 -18.77
N ARG A 168 11.14 -41.20 -19.35
CA ARG A 168 11.05 -42.49 -18.62
C ARG A 168 12.16 -42.61 -17.57
N LYS A 169 13.42 -42.47 -17.98
CA LYS A 169 14.59 -42.50 -17.08
C LYS A 169 14.49 -41.44 -15.99
N ARG A 170 14.03 -40.24 -16.33
CA ARG A 170 13.78 -39.14 -15.39
C ARG A 170 12.77 -39.51 -14.30
N ILE A 171 11.63 -40.11 -14.66
CA ILE A 171 10.62 -40.56 -13.69
C ILE A 171 11.20 -41.62 -12.76
N GLU A 172 11.98 -42.57 -13.28
CA GLU A 172 12.64 -43.60 -12.48
C GLU A 172 13.67 -43.01 -11.50
N MET A 173 14.51 -42.07 -11.96
CA MET A 173 15.44 -41.34 -11.10
C MET A 173 14.73 -40.60 -9.97
N LEU A 174 13.60 -39.95 -10.25
CA LEU A 174 12.81 -39.26 -9.22
C LEU A 174 12.16 -40.20 -8.22
N LYS A 175 11.67 -41.36 -8.68
CA LYS A 175 11.14 -42.39 -7.77
C LYS A 175 12.24 -42.89 -6.83
N LYS A 176 13.45 -43.17 -7.36
CA LYS A 176 14.61 -43.56 -6.56
C LYS A 176 15.01 -42.46 -5.58
N PHE A 177 15.14 -41.23 -6.06
CA PHE A 177 15.48 -40.08 -5.23
C PHE A 177 14.48 -39.81 -4.11
N ARG A 178 13.17 -39.94 -4.39
CA ARG A 178 12.12 -39.83 -3.38
C ARG A 178 12.25 -40.89 -2.29
N ARG A 179 12.58 -42.15 -2.64
CA ARG A 179 12.81 -43.21 -1.65
C ARG A 179 14.02 -42.89 -0.77
N ASN A 180 15.11 -42.42 -1.37
CA ASN A 180 16.33 -42.06 -0.65
C ASN A 180 16.12 -40.88 0.30
N LEU A 181 15.36 -39.86 -0.14
CA LEU A 181 14.97 -38.73 0.72
C LEU A 181 14.16 -39.17 1.94
N LEU A 182 13.25 -40.13 1.78
CA LEU A 182 12.47 -40.68 2.90
C LEU A 182 13.32 -41.47 3.88
N ALA A 183 14.42 -42.06 3.41
CA ALA A 183 15.39 -42.78 4.22
C ALA A 183 16.44 -41.87 4.87
N ASN A 184 16.33 -40.54 4.74
CA ASN A 184 17.35 -39.55 5.18
C ASN A 184 18.76 -39.80 4.63
N ALA A 185 18.88 -40.52 3.50
CA ALA A 185 20.15 -40.90 2.89
C ALA A 185 20.65 -39.87 1.87
N THR A 186 20.05 -38.69 1.84
CA THR A 186 20.32 -37.63 0.87
C THR A 186 20.68 -36.35 1.61
N GLU A 187 21.66 -35.61 1.09
CA GLU A 187 21.99 -34.27 1.56
C GLU A 187 20.77 -33.33 1.55
N PRO A 188 20.66 -32.42 2.53
CA PRO A 188 19.61 -31.41 2.56
C PRO A 188 19.73 -30.49 1.33
N GLY A 189 18.60 -30.18 0.71
CA GLY A 189 18.57 -29.21 -0.38
C GLY A 189 18.62 -27.77 0.13
N VAL A 190 18.76 -26.82 -0.78
CA VAL A 190 18.80 -25.38 -0.48
C VAL A 190 17.37 -24.85 -0.35
N LEU A 191 17.05 -24.21 0.79
CA LEU A 191 15.77 -23.56 1.00
C LEU A 191 15.69 -22.25 0.21
N LYS A 192 14.61 -22.07 -0.55
CA LYS A 192 14.30 -20.84 -1.30
C LYS A 192 12.80 -20.56 -1.29
N TYR A 193 12.40 -19.38 -1.76
CA TYR A 193 11.00 -18.96 -1.82
C TYR A 193 10.59 -18.72 -3.27
N LYS A 194 9.68 -19.56 -3.78
CA LYS A 194 9.05 -19.35 -5.10
C LYS A 194 7.88 -18.40 -4.93
N VAL A 195 7.97 -17.25 -5.57
CA VAL A 195 6.95 -16.20 -5.53
C VAL A 195 6.24 -16.14 -6.88
N ILE A 196 4.91 -16.23 -6.86
CA ILE A 196 4.05 -16.07 -8.02
C ILE A 196 3.09 -14.94 -7.70
N ILE A 197 3.24 -13.80 -8.37
CA ILE A 197 2.34 -12.67 -8.21
C ILE A 197 1.44 -12.64 -9.44
N SER A 198 0.14 -12.73 -9.19
CA SER A 198 -0.86 -12.45 -10.20
C SER A 198 -0.75 -10.97 -10.54
N LEU A 199 -0.56 -10.69 -11.82
CA LEU A 199 -0.67 -9.37 -12.41
C LEU A 199 -2.09 -9.28 -12.96
N PRO A 200 -3.15 -9.10 -12.14
CA PRO A 200 -4.35 -8.58 -12.75
C PRO A 200 -3.97 -7.17 -13.16
N LYS A 201 -4.12 -6.85 -14.46
CA LYS A 201 -4.60 -5.55 -14.90
C LYS A 201 -4.34 -4.41 -13.88
N VAL A 202 -3.07 -4.01 -13.81
CA VAL A 202 -2.46 -3.18 -12.75
C VAL A 202 -3.07 -1.76 -12.69
N HIS A 203 -3.89 -1.40 -13.70
CA HIS A 203 -4.54 -0.12 -13.98
C HIS A 203 -5.79 0.26 -13.15
N ASN A 204 -6.35 -0.60 -12.30
CA ASN A 204 -7.63 -0.28 -11.61
C ASN A 204 -7.55 -0.25 -10.08
N HIS A 205 -6.34 -0.18 -9.52
CA HIS A 205 -6.16 -0.15 -8.06
C HIS A 205 -5.96 1.28 -7.56
N SER A 206 -6.97 1.81 -6.86
CA SER A 206 -6.79 3.03 -6.09
C SER A 206 -5.71 2.81 -5.02
N ARG A 207 -4.58 3.52 -5.16
CA ARG A 207 -3.44 3.61 -4.21
C ARG A 207 -3.89 3.93 -2.77
N ASN A 208 -5.11 4.44 -2.63
CA ASN A 208 -5.73 4.84 -1.38
C ASN A 208 -6.42 3.67 -0.65
N VAL A 209 -5.65 2.79 0.00
CA VAL A 209 -6.19 2.03 1.16
C VAL A 209 -6.35 3.03 2.31
N LYS A 210 -7.37 3.88 2.22
CA LYS A 210 -7.73 4.81 3.30
C LYS A 210 -8.17 4.00 4.52
N GLY A 211 -7.24 3.88 5.48
CA GLY A 211 -7.55 3.89 6.90
C GLY A 211 -7.81 2.56 7.58
N GLN A 212 -7.02 1.50 7.36
CA GLN A 212 -7.13 0.35 8.27
C GLN A 212 -5.90 -0.56 8.41
N TYR A 213 -4.91 -0.51 7.51
CA TYR A 213 -3.75 -1.37 7.62
C TYR A 213 -2.53 -0.56 8.05
N LEU A 214 -2.21 -0.58 9.34
CA LEU A 214 -0.89 -0.17 9.81
C LEU A 214 0.08 -1.31 9.52
N SER A 215 1.27 -0.97 9.00
CA SER A 215 2.36 -1.95 8.91
C SER A 215 2.75 -2.42 10.32
N ASP A 216 3.14 -3.68 10.47
CA ASP A 216 3.44 -4.25 11.78
C ASP A 216 4.67 -3.59 12.41
N GLU A 217 5.60 -3.12 11.57
CA GLU A 217 6.75 -2.30 11.93
C GLU A 217 6.30 -0.97 12.53
N VAL A 218 5.34 -0.28 11.91
CA VAL A 218 4.80 0.97 12.46
C VAL A 218 4.06 0.72 13.77
N LYS A 219 3.26 -0.36 13.89
CA LYS A 219 2.60 -0.72 15.16
C LYS A 219 3.63 -0.95 16.27
N ALA A 220 4.66 -1.74 15.97
CA ALA A 220 5.76 -2.01 16.90
C ALA A 220 6.48 -0.72 17.31
N ALA A 221 6.73 0.19 16.36
CA ALA A 221 7.30 1.51 16.63
C ALA A 221 6.38 2.34 17.54
N MET A 222 5.05 2.36 17.29
CA MET A 222 4.11 3.07 18.18
C MET A 222 4.21 2.56 19.62
N HIS A 223 4.28 1.24 19.80
CA HIS A 223 4.36 0.62 21.12
C HIS A 223 5.72 0.90 21.79
N SER A 224 6.81 0.89 21.01
CA SER A 224 8.15 1.23 21.50
C SER A 224 8.23 2.69 21.97
N ILE A 225 7.68 3.63 21.20
CA ILE A 225 7.62 5.06 21.54
C ILE A 225 6.79 5.29 22.81
N LEU A 226 5.66 4.61 22.96
CA LEU A 226 4.87 4.69 24.19
C LEU A 226 5.63 4.18 25.41
N ARG A 227 6.36 3.06 25.28
CA ARG A 227 7.19 2.51 26.35
C ARG A 227 8.33 3.44 26.73
N SER A 228 8.81 4.27 25.81
CA SER A 228 9.81 5.30 26.12
C SER A 228 9.24 6.54 26.83
N GLY A 229 7.94 6.54 27.16
CA GLY A 229 7.27 7.60 27.91
C GLY A 229 6.66 8.72 27.07
N LEU A 230 6.77 8.67 25.74
CA LEU A 230 6.13 9.63 24.85
C LEU A 230 4.65 9.32 24.69
N THR A 231 3.77 10.21 25.18
CA THR A 231 2.31 9.99 25.22
C THR A 231 1.51 11.00 24.39
N SER A 232 2.16 12.04 23.88
CA SER A 232 1.55 13.05 23.02
C SER A 232 1.37 12.51 21.60
N LEU A 233 0.15 12.57 21.07
CA LEU A 233 -0.16 12.08 19.71
C LEU A 233 0.66 12.78 18.61
N PRO A 234 0.82 14.12 18.61
CA PRO A 234 1.71 14.80 17.67
C PRO A 234 3.16 14.30 17.74
N ASP A 235 3.68 14.09 18.95
CA ASP A 235 5.08 13.67 19.14
C ASP A 235 5.29 12.22 18.72
N ILE A 236 4.33 11.34 19.04
CA ILE A 236 4.32 9.95 18.57
C ILE A 236 4.31 9.94 17.03
N GLN A 237 3.45 10.75 16.39
CA GLN A 237 3.37 10.83 14.93
C GLN A 237 4.71 11.29 14.33
N ALA A 238 5.28 12.39 14.84
CA ALA A 238 6.55 12.92 14.37
C ALA A 238 7.67 11.87 14.51
N LYS A 239 7.70 11.14 15.62
CA LYS A 239 8.71 10.09 15.86
C LYS A 239 8.53 8.88 14.94
N ILE A 240 7.29 8.45 14.69
CA ILE A 240 7.01 7.42 13.69
C ILE A 240 7.52 7.84 12.32
N TYR A 241 7.27 9.09 11.92
CA TYR A 241 7.65 9.58 10.60
C TYR A 241 9.17 9.58 10.44
N GLN A 242 9.89 10.03 11.48
CA GLN A 242 11.36 9.95 11.53
C GLN A 242 11.87 8.52 11.39
N ILE A 243 11.27 7.56 12.10
CA ILE A 243 11.66 6.15 12.03
C ILE A 243 11.45 5.60 10.62
N VAL A 244 10.29 5.87 10.02
CA VAL A 244 9.99 5.43 8.65
C VAL A 244 10.96 6.08 7.65
N ASP A 245 11.21 7.38 7.76
CA ASP A 245 12.15 8.09 6.88
C ASP A 245 13.58 7.51 6.98
N GLN A 246 13.98 7.12 8.20
CA GLN A 246 15.28 6.50 8.45
C GLN A 246 15.34 5.06 7.91
N ASP A 247 14.30 4.25 8.13
CA ASP A 247 14.19 2.87 7.67
C ASP A 247 14.29 2.74 6.14
N PHE A 248 13.76 3.74 5.43
CA PHE A 248 13.76 3.77 3.96
C PHE A 248 14.82 4.69 3.37
N ARG A 249 15.75 5.22 4.19
CA ARG A 249 16.74 6.22 3.75
C ARG A 249 17.54 5.72 2.54
N ASP A 250 18.04 4.48 2.66
CA ASP A 250 18.92 3.83 1.68
C ASP A 250 18.16 2.87 0.75
N ASP A 251 16.84 2.76 0.90
CA ASP A 251 16.01 1.93 0.02
C ASP A 251 15.68 2.66 -1.28
N SER A 252 15.72 1.91 -2.39
CA SER A 252 15.37 2.42 -3.72
C SER A 252 13.87 2.72 -3.88
N VAL A 253 13.03 2.22 -2.98
CA VAL A 253 11.58 2.40 -2.99
C VAL A 253 11.15 2.95 -1.65
N LYS A 254 10.57 4.15 -1.69
CA LYS A 254 10.13 4.88 -0.49
C LYS A 254 8.61 4.99 -0.48
N PRO A 255 7.94 4.78 0.67
CA PRO A 255 6.52 5.01 0.77
C PRO A 255 6.22 6.51 0.59
N SER A 256 5.16 6.83 -0.16
CA SER A 256 4.61 8.20 -0.22
C SER A 256 4.07 8.61 1.16
N ARG A 257 4.14 9.91 1.50
CA ARG A 257 3.54 10.47 2.73
C ARG A 257 2.03 10.22 2.85
N GLU A 258 1.36 9.97 1.73
CA GLU A 258 -0.07 9.64 1.70
C GLU A 258 -0.34 8.18 2.09
N ASN A 259 0.69 7.33 2.10
CA ASN A 259 0.57 5.92 2.45
C ASN A 259 0.35 5.76 3.97
N SER A 260 -0.92 5.70 4.37
CA SER A 260 -1.33 5.63 5.78
C SER A 260 -0.84 4.38 6.55
N ALA A 261 -0.30 3.37 5.86
CA ALA A 261 0.31 2.21 6.50
C ALA A 261 1.70 2.51 7.09
N PHE A 262 2.39 3.50 6.53
CA PHE A 262 3.70 3.97 6.96
C PHE A 262 3.59 5.34 7.65
N TYR A 263 2.79 6.25 7.11
CA TYR A 263 2.58 7.59 7.65
C TYR A 263 1.14 7.76 8.16
N PRO A 264 0.78 7.15 9.30
CA PRO A 264 -0.57 7.25 9.83
C PRO A 264 -0.90 8.66 10.31
N SER A 265 -2.18 8.99 10.24
CA SER A 265 -2.72 10.20 10.88
C SER A 265 -2.80 10.04 12.40
N GLN A 266 -2.82 11.14 13.15
CA GLN A 266 -3.04 11.14 14.61
C GLN A 266 -4.30 10.38 15.02
N LYS A 267 -5.37 10.48 14.22
CA LYS A 267 -6.61 9.74 14.44
C LYS A 267 -6.40 8.23 14.32
N THR A 268 -5.62 7.79 13.34
CA THR A 268 -5.28 6.37 13.14
C THR A 268 -4.45 5.85 14.31
N ILE A 269 -3.43 6.61 14.74
CA ILE A 269 -2.59 6.31 15.89
C ILE A 269 -3.45 6.16 17.15
N TYR A 270 -4.26 7.16 17.47
CA TYR A 270 -5.17 7.14 18.62
C TYR A 270 -6.09 5.92 18.61
N ASN A 271 -6.72 5.61 17.47
CA ASN A 271 -7.63 4.48 17.36
C ASN A 271 -6.90 3.15 17.61
N HIS A 272 -5.70 2.96 17.05
CA HIS A 272 -4.92 1.75 17.25
C HIS A 272 -4.53 1.57 18.72
N LEU A 273 -3.93 2.60 19.33
CA LEU A 273 -3.49 2.54 20.72
C LEU A 273 -4.66 2.32 21.70
N ARG A 274 -5.81 2.96 21.44
CA ARG A 274 -7.04 2.74 22.21
C ARG A 274 -7.54 1.30 22.08
N HIS A 275 -7.51 0.72 20.88
CA HIS A 275 -7.94 -0.66 20.65
C HIS A 275 -7.05 -1.67 21.39
N ASP A 276 -5.76 -1.38 21.51
CA ASP A 276 -4.78 -2.25 22.16
C ASP A 276 -4.73 -2.04 23.70
N GLY A 277 -5.70 -1.30 24.27
CA GLY A 277 -5.80 -1.05 25.71
C GLY A 277 -4.76 -0.06 26.25
N LEU A 278 -3.99 0.58 25.38
CA LEU A 278 -3.00 1.59 25.74
C LEU A 278 -3.73 2.93 25.87
N ALA A 279 -4.16 3.23 27.10
CA ALA A 279 -4.92 4.43 27.41
C ALA A 279 -4.03 5.68 27.27
N LEU A 280 -4.05 6.28 26.09
CA LEU A 280 -3.65 7.67 25.95
C LEU A 280 -4.68 8.53 26.68
N ARG A 281 -4.23 9.32 27.67
CA ARG A 281 -5.08 10.37 28.23
C ARG A 281 -5.52 11.22 27.06
N LYS A 282 -6.83 11.29 26.80
CA LYS A 282 -7.36 12.30 25.88
C LYS A 282 -6.81 13.62 26.38
N THR A 283 -5.95 14.27 25.60
CA THR A 283 -5.84 15.72 25.66
C THR A 283 -7.24 16.21 25.29
N TYR A 284 -8.07 16.41 26.31
CA TYR A 284 -9.29 17.19 26.16
C TYR A 284 -8.86 18.45 25.42
N LYS A 285 -9.54 18.78 24.31
CA LYS A 285 -9.38 20.07 23.65
C LYS A 285 -9.61 21.14 24.73
N LYS A 286 -8.54 21.67 25.34
CA LYS A 286 -8.60 22.82 26.27
C LYS A 286 -9.28 24.01 25.59
N ASN A 287 -9.12 24.12 24.27
CA ASN A 287 -9.66 25.20 23.46
C ASN A 287 -11.20 25.18 23.34
N GLY A 288 -11.89 24.13 23.79
CA GLY A 288 -13.35 24.07 23.71
C GLY A 288 -14.04 24.97 24.74
N SER A 289 -13.59 24.91 26.00
CA SER A 289 -14.16 25.74 27.07
C SER A 289 -13.63 27.16 26.99
N GLU A 290 -12.33 27.36 26.71
CA GLU A 290 -11.73 28.69 26.60
C GLU A 290 -12.32 29.48 25.42
N MET A 291 -12.52 28.87 24.24
CA MET A 291 -13.22 29.56 23.15
C MET A 291 -14.72 29.73 23.40
N ALA A 292 -15.35 28.83 24.16
CA ALA A 292 -16.76 28.99 24.52
C ALA A 292 -16.96 30.07 25.61
N GLU A 293 -15.98 30.27 26.48
CA GLU A 293 -15.92 31.35 27.46
C GLU A 293 -15.59 32.68 26.78
N LEU A 294 -14.61 32.71 25.87
CA LEU A 294 -14.31 33.90 25.07
C LEU A 294 -15.51 34.33 24.22
N LYS A 295 -16.20 33.38 23.56
CA LYS A 295 -17.43 33.67 22.81
C LYS A 295 -18.55 34.19 23.70
N ARG A 296 -18.71 33.65 24.91
CA ARG A 296 -19.71 34.17 25.88
C ARG A 296 -19.35 35.58 26.33
N SER A 297 -18.10 35.83 26.68
CA SER A 297 -17.61 37.17 27.06
C SER A 297 -17.87 38.20 25.96
N ILE A 298 -17.49 37.88 24.71
CA ILE A 298 -17.70 38.79 23.57
C ILE A 298 -19.20 39.07 23.36
N VAL A 299 -20.06 38.05 23.47
CA VAL A 299 -21.51 38.24 23.32
C VAL A 299 -22.10 39.08 24.44
N ASP A 300 -21.64 38.91 25.68
CA ASP A 300 -22.09 39.71 26.83
C ASP A 300 -21.61 41.16 26.72
N ASP A 301 -20.37 41.39 26.28
CA ASP A 301 -19.81 42.72 26.06
C ASP A 301 -20.54 43.44 24.91
N LEU A 302 -20.84 42.75 23.81
CA LEU A 302 -21.64 43.30 22.72
C LEU A 302 -23.06 43.63 23.17
N ARG A 303 -23.69 42.79 24.00
CA ARG A 303 -25.04 43.04 24.51
C ARG A 303 -25.09 44.29 25.38
N ARG A 304 -24.13 44.45 26.29
CA ARG A 304 -23.99 45.68 27.10
C ARG A 304 -23.80 46.90 26.22
N LEU A 305 -22.95 46.79 25.21
CA LEU A 305 -22.72 47.89 24.27
C LEU A 305 -23.99 48.27 23.49
N PHE A 306 -24.81 47.29 23.09
CA PHE A 306 -26.10 47.57 22.46
C PHE A 306 -27.10 48.22 23.42
N ASP A 307 -27.12 47.81 24.69
CA ASP A 307 -27.97 48.43 25.71
C ASP A 307 -27.53 49.87 26.00
N ASP A 308 -26.22 50.12 26.13
CA ASP A 308 -25.64 51.46 26.35
C ASP A 308 -25.90 52.41 25.17
N VAL A 309 -25.77 51.92 23.93
CA VAL A 309 -26.10 52.70 22.72
C VAL A 309 -27.59 52.97 22.63
N ARG A 310 -28.45 52.05 23.09
CA ARG A 310 -29.91 52.24 23.13
C ARG A 310 -30.35 53.30 24.14
N GLU A 311 -29.58 53.47 25.22
CA GLU A 311 -29.83 54.48 26.27
C GLU A 311 -29.11 55.81 26.01
N CYS A 312 -28.18 55.86 25.05
CA CYS A 312 -27.55 57.10 24.60
C CYS A 312 -28.56 58.01 23.87
N THR A 313 -28.86 59.13 24.48
CA THR A 313 -29.75 60.18 23.92
C THR A 313 -28.99 61.40 23.42
N ASP A 314 -27.66 61.45 23.58
CA ASP A 314 -26.80 62.53 23.12
C ASP A 314 -25.75 62.07 22.10
N PHE A 315 -25.35 63.02 21.24
CA PHE A 315 -24.49 62.78 20.08
C PHE A 315 -23.00 62.61 20.47
N GLU A 316 -22.57 63.20 21.59
CA GLU A 316 -21.20 63.07 22.11
C GLU A 316 -20.90 61.66 22.61
N SER A 317 -21.87 61.00 23.24
CA SER A 317 -21.72 59.62 23.71
C SER A 317 -21.55 58.66 22.53
N LEU A 318 -22.32 58.84 21.45
CA LEU A 318 -22.20 58.06 20.20
C LEU A 318 -20.82 58.20 19.54
N GLU A 319 -20.24 59.41 19.53
CA GLU A 319 -18.91 59.63 18.95
C GLU A 319 -17.79 58.96 19.76
N LYS A 320 -17.95 58.91 21.10
CA LYS A 320 -17.04 58.18 22.00
C LYS A 320 -17.12 56.67 21.78
N TYR A 321 -18.32 56.13 21.54
CA TYR A 321 -18.52 54.72 21.18
C TYR A 321 -17.91 54.35 19.83
N GLN A 322 -18.07 55.20 18.81
CA GLN A 322 -17.49 54.96 17.50
C GLN A 322 -15.95 54.88 17.55
N LYS A 323 -15.30 55.74 18.36
CA LYS A 323 -13.85 55.69 18.57
C LYS A 323 -13.39 54.40 19.26
N TRP A 324 -14.15 53.91 20.25
CA TRP A 324 -13.84 52.65 20.91
C TRP A 324 -13.98 51.44 19.97
N VAL A 325 -15.08 51.36 19.20
CA VAL A 325 -15.29 50.29 18.22
C VAL A 325 -14.18 50.26 17.16
N ASN A 326 -13.78 51.43 16.65
CA ASN A 326 -12.67 51.53 15.69
C ASN A 326 -11.32 51.11 16.29
N SER A 327 -11.11 51.30 17.61
CA SER A 327 -9.89 50.82 18.29
C SER A 327 -9.87 49.29 18.46
N CYS A 328 -11.04 48.66 18.62
CA CYS A 328 -11.17 47.21 18.78
C CYS A 328 -11.08 46.44 17.45
N LEU A 329 -11.38 47.08 16.32
CA LEU A 329 -11.36 46.46 14.98
C LEU A 329 -9.98 46.51 14.27
N HIS A 330 -8.97 47.10 14.91
CA HIS A 330 -7.61 47.21 14.38
C HIS A 330 -6.60 46.18 14.96
N ILE A 331 -7.11 45.05 15.47
CA ILE A 331 -6.34 43.84 15.81
C ILE A 331 -6.63 42.80 14.72
#